data_AF-A0A2G9RL56-F1
#
_entry.id   AF-A0A2G9RL56-F1
#
_cell.length_a   1.000
_cell.length_b   1.000
_cell.length_c   1.000
_cell.angle_alpha   90.00
_cell.angle_beta   90.00
_cell.angle_gamma   90.00
#
_symmetry.space_group_name_H-M   'P 1'
#
loop_
_entity.id
_entity.type
_entity.pdbx_description
1 polymer ?
#
loop_
_entity_poly.entity_id
_entity_poly.type
_entity_poly.pdbx_seq_one_letter_code
_entity_poly.pdbx_strand_id
1 'polypeptide(L)' 'MINVDLLTQKEVDWVNDYHKKCREVVGGELEKQGRHEALQWLIRETQPICKSH' A
#
# COMPACT_ATOMS: atom_id res chain seq x y z
N MET A 1 7.58 -9.93 6.99
CA MET A 1 6.31 -9.26 7.28
C MET A 1 6.47 -8.39 8.52
N ILE A 2 5.74 -7.28 8.58
CA ILE A 2 5.72 -6.36 9.72
C ILE A 2 4.76 -6.94 10.77
N ASN A 3 5.17 -7.01 12.03
CA ASN A 3 4.22 -7.26 13.12
C ASN A 3 3.52 -5.93 13.44
N VAL A 4 2.30 -5.77 12.95
CA VAL A 4 1.54 -4.50 13.01
C VAL A 4 1.18 -4.13 14.45
N ASP A 5 1.07 -5.11 15.34
CA ASP A 5 0.68 -4.86 16.73
C ASP A 5 1.77 -4.14 17.53
N LEU A 6 3.02 -4.19 17.06
CA LEU A 6 4.15 -3.46 17.64
C LEU A 6 4.22 -2.00 17.21
N LEU A 7 3.47 -1.59 16.19
CA LEU A 7 3.48 -0.21 15.70
C LEU A 7 2.60 0.68 16.57
N THR A 8 3.00 1.94 16.71
CA THR A 8 2.10 3.00 17.18
C THR A 8 1.04 3.31 16.11
N GLN A 9 -0.07 3.94 16.51
CA GLN A 9 -1.10 4.35 15.54
C GLN A 9 -0.52 5.30 14.48
N LYS A 10 0.36 6.22 14.87
CA LYS A 10 1.02 7.15 13.94
C LYS A 10 1.86 6.44 12.89
N GLU A 11 2.56 5.36 13.25
CA GLU A 11 3.33 4.56 12.30
C GLU A 11 2.42 3.78 11.35
N VAL A 12 1.30 3.24 11.85
CA VAL A 12 0.27 2.60 11.01
C VAL A 12 -0.28 3.59 9.99
N ASP A 13 -0.67 4.79 10.44
CA ASP A 13 -1.22 5.83 9.57
C ASP A 13 -0.19 6.24 8.50
N TRP A 14 1.07 6.41 8.91
CA TRP A 14 2.16 6.76 7.99
C TRP A 14 2.38 5.69 6.91
N VAL A 15 2.38 4.40 7.29
CA VAL A 15 2.53 3.30 6.33
C VAL A 15 1.34 3.27 5.36
N ASN A 16 0.12 3.46 5.87
CA ASN A 16 -1.08 3.49 5.04
C ASN A 16 -1.10 4.66 4.06
N ASP A 17 -0.64 5.84 4.48
CA ASP A 17 -0.49 7.01 3.61
C ASP A 17 0.60 6.80 2.55
N TYR A 18 1.71 6.18 2.94
CA TYR A 18 2.77 5.82 2.00
C TYR A 18 2.28 4.83 0.94
N HIS A 19 1.60 3.75 1.35
CA HIS A 19 0.96 2.79 0.46
C HIS A 19 -0.05 3.45 -0.49
N LYS A 20 -0.87 4.40 0.01
CA LYS A 20 -1.79 5.17 -0.82
C LYS A 20 -1.05 5.97 -1.89
N LYS A 21 0.01 6.68 -1.50
CA LYS A 21 0.85 7.45 -2.44
C LYS A 21 1.50 6.57 -3.51
N CYS A 22 1.92 5.35 -3.14
CA CYS A 22 2.41 4.37 -4.10
C CYS A 22 1.34 3.98 -5.14
N ARG A 23 0.10 3.70 -4.71
CA ARG A 23 -1.01 3.41 -5.65
C ARG A 23 -1.29 4.57 -6.60
N GLU A 24 -1.31 5.79 -6.09
CA GLU A 24 -1.62 6.97 -6.90
C GLU A 24 -0.53 7.23 -7.94
N VAL A 25 0.74 7.26 -7.53
CA VAL A 25 1.85 7.64 -8.41
C VAL A 25 2.27 6.48 -9.30
N VAL A 26 2.58 5.33 -8.72
CA VAL A 26 3.07 4.17 -9.47
C VAL A 26 1.93 3.48 -10.20
N GLY A 27 0.74 3.38 -9.58
CA GLY A 27 -0.42 2.79 -10.24
C GLY A 27 -0.86 3.57 -11.47
N GLY A 28 -0.87 4.90 -11.40
CA GLY A 28 -1.15 5.75 -12.55
C GLY A 28 -0.15 5.57 -13.70
N GLU A 29 1.12 5.29 -13.39
CA GLU A 29 2.14 5.00 -14.41
C GLU A 29 1.99 3.59 -15.00
N LEU A 30 1.71 2.58 -14.17
CA LEU A 30 1.46 1.22 -14.64
C LEU A 30 0.24 1.14 -15.56
N GLU A 31 -0.81 1.90 -15.26
CA GLU A 31 -1.99 2.01 -16.11
C GLU A 31 -1.66 2.62 -17.47
N LYS A 32 -0.93 3.75 -17.50
CA LYS A 32 -0.48 4.39 -18.76
C LYS A 32 0.36 3.46 -19.64
N GLN A 33 1.18 2.61 -19.02
CA GLN A 33 2.01 1.63 -19.73
C GLN A 33 1.27 0.33 -20.07
N GLY A 34 -0.01 0.19 -19.71
CA GLY A 34 -0.80 -1.03 -19.95
C GLY A 34 -0.32 -2.25 -19.15
N ARG A 35 0.39 -2.04 -18.04
CA ARG A 35 0.95 -3.12 -17.19
C ARG A 35 -0.05 -3.59 -16.15
N HIS A 36 -1.18 -4.13 -16.62
CA HIS A 36 -2.32 -4.48 -15.78
C HIS A 36 -2.00 -5.50 -14.68
N GLU A 37 -1.18 -6.52 -14.95
CA GLU A 37 -0.82 -7.52 -13.93
C GLU A 37 -0.03 -6.90 -12.78
N ALA A 38 0.95 -6.05 -13.10
CA ALA A 38 1.73 -5.32 -12.10
C ALA A 38 0.86 -4.34 -11.30
N LEU A 39 -0.12 -3.70 -11.95
CA LEU A 39 -1.09 -2.83 -11.29
C LEU A 39 -1.95 -3.61 -10.27
N GLN A 40 -2.45 -4.78 -10.66
CA GLN A 40 -3.22 -5.65 -9.75
C GLN A 40 -2.37 -6.12 -8.56
N TRP A 41 -1.11 -6.48 -8.81
CA TRP A 41 -0.16 -6.81 -7.76
C TRP A 41 0.06 -5.63 -6.81
N LEU A 42 0.31 -4.42 -7.34
CA LEU A 42 0.53 -3.22 -6.54
C LEU A 42 -0.67 -2.91 -5.63
N ILE A 43 -1.89 -3.01 -6.15
CA ILE A 43 -3.10 -2.76 -5.37
C ILE A 43 -3.22 -3.75 -4.21
N ARG A 44 -2.89 -5.03 -4.42
CA ARG A 44 -2.95 -6.05 -3.38
C ARG A 44 -1.91 -5.80 -2.28
N GLU A 45 -0.65 -5.54 -2.64
CA GLU A 45 0.43 -5.41 -1.66
C GLU A 45 0.40 -4.09 -0.88
N THR A 46 -0.36 -3.11 -1.36
CA THR A 46 -0.46 -1.81 -0.70
C THR A 46 -1.74 -1.65 0.11
N GLN A 47 -2.57 -2.68 0.28
CA GLN A 47 -3.79 -2.56 1.09
C GLN A 47 -3.47 -1.99 2.50
N PRO A 48 -4.40 -1.22 3.09
CA PRO A 48 -4.20 -0.66 4.42
C PRO A 48 -3.95 -1.76 5.45
N ILE A 49 -3.01 -1.53 6.35
CA ILE A 49 -2.77 -2.38 7.51
C ILE A 49 -3.51 -1.84 8.73
N CYS A 50 -3.94 -2.75 9.60
CA CYS A 50 -4.52 -2.45 10.89
C CYS A 50 -4.02 -3.46 11.93
N LYS A 51 -4.12 -3.10 13.22
CA LYS A 51 -3.76 -4.00 14.31
C LYS A 51 -4.73 -5.16 14.38
N SER A 52 -4.20 -6.33 14.73
CA SER A 52 -5.02 -7.49 15.07
C SER A 52 -5.45 -7.30 16.54
N HIS A 53 -6.76 -7.37 16.80
CA HIS A 53 -7.34 -7.17 18.12
C HIS A 53 -6.76 -8.10 19.19
#